data_AF-A0AAU0TLN8-F1
#
_entry.id   AF-A0AAU0TLN8-F1
#
_cell.length_a   1.000
_cell.length_b   1.000
_cell.length_c   1.000
_cell.angle_alpha   90.00
_cell.angle_beta   90.00
_cell.angle_gamma   90.00
#
_symmetry.space_group_name_H-M   'P 1'
#
loop_
_entity.id
_entity.type
_entity.pdbx_description
1 polymer ?
#
loop_
_entity_poly.entity_id
_entity_poly.type
_entity_poly.pdbx_seq_one_letter_code
_entity_poly.pdbx_strand_id
1 'polypeptide(L)' 'MNRQKKIKQLLKAHAKKASAKLAPPSKSKYISKADRLKLADHDSIIACES' A
#
# COMPACT_ATOMS: atom_id res chain seq x y z
N MET A 1 18.14 6.11 -28.40
CA MET A 1 17.07 5.29 -28.97
C MET A 1 17.66 3.98 -29.50
N ASN A 2 17.94 3.04 -28.60
CA ASN A 2 18.54 1.75 -28.91
C ASN A 2 17.77 0.69 -28.11
N ARG A 3 17.50 -0.50 -28.66
CA ARG A 3 16.58 -1.49 -28.07
C ARG A 3 16.93 -1.82 -26.62
N GLN A 4 18.21 -1.99 -26.32
CA GLN A 4 18.68 -2.25 -24.95
C GLN A 4 18.31 -1.12 -23.97
N LYS A 5 18.44 0.14 -24.38
CA LYS A 5 18.04 1.29 -23.54
C LYS A 5 16.52 1.30 -23.29
N LYS A 6 15.72 0.96 -24.31
CA LYS A 6 14.26 0.89 -24.20
C LYS A 6 13.81 -0.25 -23.28
N ILE A 7 14.41 -1.44 -23.38
CA ILE A 7 14.13 -2.56 -22.48
C ILE A 7 14.46 -2.18 -21.04
N LYS A 8 15.65 -1.63 -20.79
CA LYS A 8 16.05 -1.17 -19.44
C LYS A 8 15.09 -0.10 -18.89
N GLN A 9 14.63 0.81 -19.73
CA GLN A 9 13.64 1.83 -19.34
C GLN A 9 12.29 1.20 -18.95
N LEU A 10 11.79 0.26 -19.76
CA LEU A 10 10.54 -0.44 -19.49
C LEU A 10 10.61 -1.26 -18.20
N LEU A 11 11.68 -2.04 -18.00
CA LEU A 11 11.85 -2.86 -16.79
C LEU A 11 11.87 -2.00 -15.52
N LYS A 12 12.57 -0.86 -15.53
CA LYS A 12 12.58 0.08 -14.40
C LYS A 12 11.19 0.65 -14.12
N ALA A 13 10.43 1.00 -15.16
CA ALA A 13 9.08 1.52 -15.00
C ALA A 13 8.12 0.45 -14.43
N HIS A 14 8.22 -0.80 -14.88
CA HIS A 14 7.42 -1.91 -14.35
C HIS A 14 7.75 -2.23 -12.90
N ALA A 15 9.05 -2.29 -12.55
CA ALA A 15 9.48 -2.49 -11.17
C ALA A 15 8.94 -1.40 -10.24
N LYS A 16 9.06 -0.12 -10.63
CA LYS A 16 8.52 1.00 -9.86
C LYS A 16 7.00 0.91 -9.66
N LYS A 17 6.26 0.51 -10.69
CA LYS A 17 4.80 0.32 -10.61
C LYS A 17 4.42 -0.85 -9.69
N ALA A 18 5.16 -1.96 -9.74
CA ALA A 18 4.92 -3.10 -8.86
C ALA A 18 5.19 -2.74 -7.39
N SER A 19 6.33 -2.10 -7.10
CA SER A 19 6.67 -1.64 -5.74
C SER A 19 5.65 -0.64 -5.20
N ALA A 20 5.13 0.27 -6.02
CA ALA A 20 4.12 1.23 -5.59
C ALA A 20 2.75 0.60 -5.24
N LYS A 21 2.41 -0.55 -5.86
CA LYS A 21 1.18 -1.28 -5.53
C LYS A 21 1.29 -2.09 -4.24
N LEU A 22 2.48 -2.63 -3.97
CA LEU A 22 2.74 -3.44 -2.79
C LEU A 22 3.08 -2.60 -1.56
N ALA A 23 3.60 -1.38 -1.75
CA ALA A 23 4.01 -0.53 -0.65
C ALA A 23 2.78 -0.05 0.15
N PRO A 24 2.82 -0.15 1.49
CA PRO A 24 1.81 0.48 2.32
C PRO A 24 1.86 2.00 2.15
N PRO A 25 0.73 2.70 2.36
CA PRO A 25 0.70 4.15 2.30
C PRO A 25 1.71 4.74 3.30
N SER A 26 2.57 5.65 2.83
CA SER A 26 3.65 6.24 3.63
C SER A 26 3.16 7.10 4.79
N LYS A 27 1.91 7.54 4.74
CA LYS A 27 1.25 8.25 5.83
C LYS A 27 0.21 7.33 6.44
N SER A 28 0.13 7.33 7.78
CA SER A 28 -1.02 6.77 8.47
C SER A 28 -2.27 7.43 7.92
N LYS A 29 -3.29 6.61 7.64
CA LYS A 29 -4.56 7.13 7.15
C LYS A 29 -5.12 8.06 8.23
N TYR A 30 -5.44 9.30 7.85
CA TYR A 30 -6.12 10.19 8.77
C TYR A 30 -7.53 9.65 8.96
N ILE A 31 -7.81 9.21 10.18
CA ILE A 31 -9.09 8.62 10.57
C ILE A 31 -9.76 9.64 11.50
N SER A 32 -11.01 9.98 11.22
CA SER A 32 -11.78 10.91 12.07
C SER A 32 -12.05 10.29 13.45
N LYS A 33 -12.44 11.09 14.45
CA LYS A 33 -12.72 10.56 15.81
C LYS A 33 -13.78 9.45 15.80
N ALA A 34 -14.80 9.58 14.94
CA ALA A 34 -15.88 8.60 14.81
C ALA A 34 -15.40 7.28 14.17
N ASP A 35 -14.48 7.37 13.22
CA ASP A 35 -13.98 6.19 12.49
C ASP A 35 -12.94 5.42 13.31
N ARG A 36 -12.23 6.08 14.23
CA ARG A 36 -11.33 5.41 15.19
C ARG A 36 -12.09 4.49 16.15
N LEU A 37 -13.27 4.91 16.62
CA LEU A 37 -14.11 4.09 17.50
C LEU A 37 -14.59 2.83 16.77
N LYS A 38 -15.09 2.98 15.55
CA LYS A 38 -15.53 1.84 14.72
C LYS A 38 -14.41 0.85 14.40
N LEU A 39 -13.18 1.33 14.20
CA LEU A 39 -12.03 0.47 13.95
C LEU A 39 -11.56 -0.25 15.22
N ALA A 40 -11.58 0.41 16.39
CA ALA A 40 -11.28 -0.24 17.66
C ALA A 40 -12.29 -1.34 18.01
N ASP A 41 -13.58 -1.13 17.71
CA ASP A 41 -14.61 -2.14 17.86
C ASP A 41 -14.36 -3.34 16.94
N HIS A 42 -13.98 -3.11 15.68
CA HIS A 42 -13.62 -4.17 14.73
C HIS A 42 -12.35 -4.94 15.10
N ASP A 43 -11.29 -4.24 15.53
CA ASP A 43 -10.02 -4.83 15.92
C ASP A 43 -10.13 -5.65 17.21
N SER A 44 -10.98 -5.22 18.16
CA SER A 44 -11.24 -5.97 19.40
C SER A 44 -12.03 -7.26 19.18
N ILE A 45 -12.93 -7.29 18.18
CA ILE A 45 -13.66 -8.51 17.77
C ILE A 45 -12.69 -9.54 17.18
N ILE A 46 -11.75 -9.12 16.33
CA ILE A 46 -10.77 -10.02 15.69
C ILE A 46 -9.79 -10.61 16.71
N ALA A 47 -9.42 -9.86 17.76
CA ALA A 47 -8.53 -10.33 18.81
C ALA A 47 -9.17 -11.33 19.80
N CYS A 48 -10.51 -11.41 19.85
CA CYS A 48 -11.22 -12.33 20.75
C CYS A 48 -11.44 -13.72 20.13
N GLU A 49 -11.30 -13.86 18.81
CA GLU A 49 -11.46 -15.13 18.08
C GLU A 49 -10.16 -15.92 17.88
N SER A 50 -9.05 -15.54 18.54
CA SER A 50 -7.75 -16.24 18.46
C SER A 50 -7.33 -16.85 19.79
#